data_AF-A0A250XAP1-F1
#
_entry.id   AF-A0A250XAP1-F1
#
_cell.length_a   1.000
_cell.length_b   1.000
_cell.length_c   1.000
_cell.angle_alpha   90.00
_cell.angle_beta   90.00
_cell.angle_gamma   90.00
#
_symmetry.space_group_name_H-M   'P 1'
#
loop_
_entity.id
_entity.type
_entity.pdbx_description
1 polymer ?
#
loop_
_entity_poly.entity_id
_entity_poly.type
_entity_poly.pdbx_seq_one_letter_code
_entity_poly.pdbx_strand_id
1 'polypeptide(L)'
;MQSVVARQSSRVAVARSSTRTFAVRVVCKAQSTSETVKKVAASLAALPALIVSHPAFALVDERLNGDGTGKPLGVNDEQQVFAMVGVFTLIWGLWFTASRDLGDFSDKDAGLKIDQE
;
A
#
# COMPACT_ATOMS: atom_id res chain seq x y z
N MET A 1 -19.10 -15.96 -40.35
CA MET A 1 -20.29 -16.60 -39.74
C MET A 1 -20.06 -16.57 -38.23
N GLN A 2 -20.83 -15.94 -37.35
CA GLN A 2 -22.20 -15.44 -37.39
C GLN A 2 -22.33 -14.15 -36.54
N SER A 3 -23.26 -13.30 -36.96
CA SER A 3 -23.65 -12.00 -36.41
C SER A 3 -24.90 -12.10 -35.52
N VAL A 4 -25.06 -11.26 -34.48
CA VAL A 4 -26.36 -10.71 -34.02
C VAL A 4 -26.11 -9.41 -33.22
N VAL A 5 -26.21 -8.22 -33.83
CA VAL A 5 -27.32 -7.24 -33.78
C VAL A 5 -27.59 -6.63 -32.39
N ALA A 6 -27.08 -5.40 -32.17
CA ALA A 6 -27.54 -4.48 -31.13
C ALA A 6 -28.68 -3.62 -31.70
N ARG A 7 -29.85 -3.62 -31.04
CA ARG A 7 -31.00 -2.78 -31.40
C ARG A 7 -30.79 -1.34 -30.92
N GLN A 8 -30.72 -0.44 -31.89
CA GLN A 8 -30.62 1.01 -31.74
C GLN A 8 -31.98 1.60 -31.35
N SER A 9 -32.04 2.31 -30.21
CA SER A 9 -33.19 3.13 -29.83
C SER A 9 -32.89 4.60 -30.16
N SER A 10 -33.43 5.07 -31.28
CA SER A 10 -33.38 6.46 -31.73
C SER A 10 -34.23 7.35 -30.82
N ARG A 11 -33.59 8.22 -30.03
CA ARG A 11 -34.24 9.40 -29.43
C ARG A 11 -33.86 10.63 -30.23
N VAL A 12 -34.84 11.18 -30.93
CA VAL A 12 -34.75 12.44 -31.68
C VAL A 12 -34.61 13.58 -30.66
N ALA A 13 -33.46 14.25 -30.65
CA ALA A 13 -33.25 15.46 -29.88
C ALA A 13 -33.57 16.68 -30.75
N VAL A 14 -34.63 17.41 -30.39
CA VAL A 14 -35.04 18.67 -31.01
C VAL A 14 -33.97 19.74 -30.73
N ALA A 15 -33.38 20.31 -31.78
CA ALA A 15 -32.44 21.42 -31.67
C ALA A 15 -33.18 22.70 -31.26
N ARG A 16 -32.98 23.16 -30.02
CA ARG A 16 -33.30 24.54 -29.64
C ARG A 16 -32.13 25.44 -30.01
N SER A 17 -32.33 26.24 -31.05
CA SER A 17 -31.52 27.42 -31.36
C SER A 17 -31.49 28.35 -30.14
N SER A 18 -30.32 28.43 -29.49
CA SER A 18 -30.07 29.36 -28.39
C SER A 18 -29.15 30.46 -28.90
N THR A 19 -29.74 31.62 -29.18
CA THR A 19 -29.02 32.86 -29.49
C THR A 19 -28.10 33.22 -28.32
N ARG A 20 -26.78 33.25 -28.57
CA ARG A 20 -25.77 33.70 -27.61
C ARG A 20 -25.86 35.21 -27.43
N THR A 21 -26.53 35.67 -26.38
CA THR A 21 -26.32 37.02 -25.85
C THR A 21 -25.05 37.02 -24.99
N PHE A 22 -24.01 37.70 -25.46
CA PHE A 22 -22.82 37.96 -24.65
C PHE A 22 -23.16 39.00 -23.58
N ALA A 23 -23.37 38.55 -22.33
CA ALA A 23 -23.43 39.43 -21.18
C ALA A 23 -21.99 39.82 -20.78
N VAL A 24 -21.60 41.06 -21.05
CA VAL A 24 -20.35 41.62 -20.54
C VAL A 24 -20.47 41.78 -19.03
N ARG A 25 -19.74 40.97 -18.26
CA ARG A 25 -19.66 41.12 -16.80
C ARG A 25 -18.51 42.07 -16.47
N VAL A 26 -18.84 43.21 -15.87
CA VAL A 26 -17.85 44.11 -15.28
C VAL A 26 -17.51 43.59 -13.88
N VAL A 27 -16.24 43.26 -13.64
CA VAL A 27 -15.75 42.78 -12.34
C VAL A 27 -15.10 43.95 -11.61
N CYS A 28 -15.52 44.19 -10.36
CA CYS A 28 -14.92 45.20 -9.51
C CYS A 28 -13.58 44.69 -8.96
N LYS A 29 -12.47 45.34 -9.34
CA LYS A 29 -11.10 44.89 -9.02
C LYS A 29 -10.79 44.85 -7.51
N ALA A 30 -11.60 45.52 -6.69
CA ALA A 30 -11.49 45.52 -5.23
C ALA A 30 -11.89 44.17 -4.57
N GLN A 31 -12.56 43.27 -5.31
CA GLN A 31 -13.06 42.01 -4.74
C GLN A 31 -12.03 40.87 -4.82
N SER A 32 -10.93 41.02 -5.57
CA SER A 32 -9.92 39.95 -5.68
C SER A 32 -9.01 39.84 -4.46
N THR A 33 -8.83 40.92 -3.68
CA THR A 33 -7.98 40.91 -2.48
C THR A 33 -8.66 40.21 -1.30
N SER A 34 -10.00 40.29 -1.20
CA SER A 34 -10.77 39.62 -0.14
C SER A 34 -10.75 38.10 -0.27
N GLU A 35 -10.78 37.56 -1.49
CA GLU A 35 -10.74 36.11 -1.73
C GLU A 35 -9.36 35.51 -1.43
N THR A 36 -8.27 36.25 -1.67
CA THR A 36 -6.91 35.80 -1.30
C THR A 36 -6.73 35.78 0.22
N VAL A 37 -7.24 36.79 0.94
CA VAL A 37 -7.17 36.84 2.41
C VAL A 37 -8.03 35.73 3.05
N LYS A 38 -9.22 35.42 2.51
CA LYS A 38 -10.04 34.30 2.99
C LYS A 38 -9.38 32.94 2.76
N LYS A 39 -8.69 32.76 1.63
CA LYS A 39 -7.95 31.51 1.33
C LYS A 39 -6.72 31.35 2.24
N VAL A 40 -6.03 32.44 2.57
CA VAL A 40 -4.89 32.42 3.50
C VAL A 40 -5.36 32.19 4.95
N ALA A 41 -6.49 32.78 5.36
CA ALA A 41 -7.09 32.53 6.67
C ALA A 41 -7.55 31.08 6.84
N ALA A 42 -8.10 30.46 5.79
CA ALA A 42 -8.49 29.05 5.79
C ALA A 42 -7.28 28.10 5.93
N SER A 43 -6.12 28.46 5.37
CA SER A 43 -4.89 27.66 5.53
C SER A 43 -4.23 27.79 6.90
N LEU A 44 -4.43 28.91 7.61
CA LEU A 44 -3.90 29.11 8.97
C LEU A 44 -4.78 28.47 10.05
N ALA A 45 -6.08 28.32 9.79
CA ALA A 45 -7.02 27.63 10.69
C ALA A 45 -6.79 26.10 10.76
N ALA A 46 -6.01 25.52 9.84
CA ALA A 46 -5.67 24.10 9.84
C ALA A 46 -4.47 23.75 10.75
N LEU A 47 -3.67 24.74 11.17
CA LEU A 47 -2.53 24.51 12.06
C LEU A 47 -2.90 23.99 13.47
N PRO A 48 -3.93 24.51 14.17
CA PRO A 48 -4.29 23.96 15.48
C PRO A 48 -4.89 22.55 15.42
N ALA A 49 -5.42 22.12 14.27
CA ALA A 49 -5.94 20.75 14.08
C ALA A 49 -4.81 19.69 14.05
N LEU A 50 -3.58 20.07 13.68
CA LEU A 50 -2.41 19.19 13.72
C LEU A 50 -1.83 19.04 15.15
N ILE A 51 -2.23 19.90 16.09
CA ILE A 51 -1.81 19.80 17.50
C ILE A 51 -2.76 18.87 18.27
N VAL A 52 -4.03 18.81 17.87
CA VAL A 52 -5.06 17.90 18.42
C VAL A 52 -4.87 16.44 17.97
N SER A 53 -4.10 16.19 16.90
CA SER A 53 -3.78 14.82 16.46
C SER A 53 -2.65 14.16 17.27
N HIS A 54 -2.32 14.67 18.45
CA HIS A 54 -1.48 13.91 19.37
C HIS A 54 -2.31 12.73 19.91
N PRO A 55 -1.85 11.48 19.73
CA PRO A 55 -2.53 10.34 20.33
C PRO A 55 -2.67 10.61 21.82
N ALA A 56 -3.90 10.56 22.32
CA ALA A 56 -4.18 10.76 23.74
C ALA A 56 -3.35 9.75 24.54
N PHE A 57 -2.40 10.26 25.33
CA PHE A 57 -1.49 9.55 26.22
C PHE A 57 -2.29 8.90 27.36
N ALA A 58 -3.04 7.85 27.03
CA ALA A 58 -3.82 7.05 27.97
C ALA A 58 -3.25 5.63 28.13
N LEU A 59 -2.10 5.35 27.51
CA LEU A 59 -1.35 4.11 27.68
C LEU A 59 -0.10 4.44 28.50
N VAL A 60 -0.02 3.88 29.70
CA VAL A 60 1.09 4.04 30.66
C VAL A 60 2.46 3.71 30.05
N ASP A 61 2.50 2.92 28.97
CA ASP A 61 3.70 2.60 28.17
C ASP A 61 3.36 2.48 26.67
N GLU A 62 4.34 2.81 25.82
CA GLU A 62 4.32 2.47 24.39
C GLU A 62 4.55 0.96 24.24
N ARG A 63 3.65 0.28 23.52
CA ARG A 63 3.68 -1.18 23.35
C ARG A 63 3.85 -1.50 21.88
N LEU A 64 4.52 -2.60 21.56
CA LEU A 64 4.69 -3.04 20.17
C LEU A 64 3.38 -3.60 19.56
N ASN A 65 2.37 -3.88 20.40
CA ASN A 65 1.02 -4.32 20.02
C ASN A 65 0.98 -5.42 18.94
N GLY A 66 1.86 -6.42 19.08
CA GLY A 66 1.93 -7.56 18.15
C GLY A 66 0.97 -8.71 18.48
N ASP A 67 0.35 -8.70 19.66
CA ASP A 67 -0.58 -9.73 20.11
C ASP A 67 -1.89 -9.70 19.31
N GLY A 68 -2.43 -10.87 18.97
CA GLY A 68 -3.69 -11.01 18.22
C GLY A 68 -3.67 -10.52 16.76
N THR A 69 -2.55 -9.98 16.27
CA THR A 69 -2.43 -9.43 14.91
C THR A 69 -2.30 -10.48 13.80
N GLY A 70 -2.04 -11.75 14.16
CA GLY A 70 -1.89 -12.84 13.19
C GLY A 70 -0.70 -12.68 12.24
N LYS A 71 0.30 -11.86 12.60
CA LYS A 71 1.48 -11.62 11.76
C LYS A 71 2.27 -12.92 11.54
N PRO A 72 2.68 -13.21 10.29
CA PRO A 72 3.42 -14.42 9.99
C PRO A 72 4.75 -14.45 10.76
N LEU A 73 5.00 -15.56 11.45
CA LEU A 73 6.20 -15.77 12.28
C LEU A 73 6.41 -14.71 13.38
N GLY A 74 5.40 -13.89 13.71
CA GLY A 74 5.52 -12.80 14.68
C GLY A 74 6.39 -11.62 14.20
N VAL A 75 6.57 -11.47 12.88
CA VAL A 75 7.38 -10.41 12.29
C VAL A 75 6.60 -9.10 12.27
N ASN A 76 7.09 -8.11 13.01
CA ASN A 76 6.49 -6.78 13.12
C ASN A 76 7.27 -5.70 12.36
N ASP A 77 8.53 -5.96 12.01
CA ASP A 77 9.45 -5.03 11.36
C ASP A 77 10.31 -5.76 10.30
N GLU A 78 10.78 -5.03 9.28
CA GLU A 78 11.60 -5.54 8.19
C GLU A 78 12.94 -6.10 8.70
N GLN A 79 13.53 -5.45 9.70
CA GLN A 79 14.78 -5.89 10.34
C GLN A 79 14.66 -7.31 10.93
N GLN A 80 13.49 -7.69 11.43
CA GLN A 80 13.26 -9.02 12.02
C GLN A 80 13.30 -10.13 10.96
N VAL A 81 12.84 -9.85 9.73
CA VAL A 81 12.97 -10.79 8.61
C VAL A 81 14.44 -11.01 8.27
N PHE A 82 15.23 -9.92 8.22
CA PHE A 82 16.66 -10.03 7.95
C PHE A 82 17.40 -10.80 9.05
N ALA A 83 17.01 -10.64 10.31
CA ALA A 83 17.55 -11.45 11.39
C ALA A 83 17.23 -12.94 11.21
N MET A 84 15.99 -13.28 10.87
CA MET A 84 15.58 -14.67 10.65
C MET A 84 16.29 -15.32 9.46
N VAL A 85 16.27 -14.65 8.30
CA VAL A 85 16.96 -15.11 7.09
C VAL A 85 18.47 -15.16 7.31
N GLY A 86 19.03 -14.15 7.97
CA GLY A 86 20.46 -14.06 8.24
C GLY A 86 20.97 -15.21 9.11
N VAL A 87 20.30 -15.49 10.23
CA VAL A 87 20.70 -16.59 11.13
C VAL A 87 20.51 -17.95 10.44
N PHE A 88 19.36 -18.17 9.81
CA PHE A 88 19.11 -19.42 9.08
C PHE A 88 20.16 -19.65 7.98
N THR A 89 20.41 -18.63 7.16
CA THR A 89 21.37 -18.72 6.05
C THR A 89 22.80 -18.85 6.54
N LEU A 90 23.18 -18.21 7.66
CA LEU A 90 24.50 -18.36 8.26
C LEU A 90 24.76 -19.81 8.67
N ILE A 91 23.85 -20.40 9.44
CA ILE A 91 23.97 -21.78 9.91
C ILE A 91 23.92 -22.74 8.73
N TRP A 92 23.01 -22.53 7.80
CA TRP A 92 22.91 -23.32 6.57
C TRP A 92 24.17 -23.21 5.72
N GLY A 93 24.78 -22.03 5.58
CA GLY A 93 26.00 -21.84 4.80
C GLY A 93 27.22 -22.52 5.43
N LEU A 94 27.33 -22.46 6.76
CA LEU A 94 28.35 -23.20 7.50
C LEU A 94 28.16 -24.72 7.32
N TRP A 95 26.93 -25.20 7.48
CA TRP A 95 26.58 -26.59 7.24
C TRP A 95 26.86 -27.01 5.80
N PHE A 96 26.48 -26.21 4.80
CA PHE A 96 26.68 -26.48 3.38
C PHE A 96 28.16 -26.59 3.02
N THR A 97 29.00 -25.72 3.62
CA THR A 97 30.45 -25.78 3.43
C THR A 97 31.04 -27.04 4.06
N ALA A 98 30.63 -27.38 5.29
CA ALA A 98 31.06 -28.58 5.98
C ALA A 98 30.50 -29.87 5.35
N SER A 99 29.40 -29.79 4.61
CA SER A 99 28.74 -30.95 4.01
C SER A 99 29.56 -31.64 2.94
N ARG A 100 30.60 -30.97 2.43
CA ARG A 100 31.56 -31.56 1.50
C ARG A 100 32.30 -32.77 2.11
N ASP A 101 32.44 -32.80 3.43
CA ASP A 101 33.14 -33.87 4.16
C ASP A 101 32.19 -34.99 4.63
N LEU A 102 30.88 -34.88 4.40
CA LEU A 102 29.88 -35.86 4.84
C LEU A 102 29.79 -37.12 3.95
N GLY A 103 30.47 -37.12 2.80
CA GLY A 103 30.39 -38.18 1.78
C GLY A 103 29.47 -37.83 0.62
N ASP A 104 29.72 -38.43 -0.55
CA ASP A 104 28.90 -38.24 -1.75
C ASP A 104 27.75 -39.26 -1.76
N PHE A 105 26.52 -38.76 -1.62
CA PHE A 105 25.29 -39.56 -1.62
C PHE A 105 24.49 -39.38 -2.92
N SER A 106 25.18 -39.23 -4.06
CA SER A 106 24.57 -39.04 -5.38
C SER A 106 23.85 -40.28 -5.92
N ASP A 107 24.22 -41.48 -5.43
CA ASP A 107 23.57 -42.72 -5.86
C ASP A 107 22.18 -42.89 -5.26
N LYS A 108 21.26 -43.49 -6.04
CA LYS A 108 19.87 -43.71 -5.59
C LYS A 108 19.77 -44.59 -4.35
N ASP A 109 20.80 -45.39 -4.08
CA ASP A 109 20.87 -46.34 -2.97
C ASP A 109 21.80 -45.88 -1.84
N ALA A 110 22.21 -44.60 -1.83
CA ALA A 110 23.20 -44.07 -0.90
C ALA A 110 22.66 -43.75 0.51
N GLY A 111 21.35 -43.79 0.71
CA GLY A 111 20.73 -43.62 2.02
C GLY A 111 20.95 -44.81 2.96
N LEU A 112 20.74 -44.59 4.26
CA LEU A 112 20.81 -45.67 5.25
C LEU A 112 19.65 -46.66 5.04
N LYS A 113 19.96 -47.89 4.61
CA LYS A 113 19.00 -48.97 4.34
C LYS A 113 19.30 -50.21 5.17
N ILE A 114 18.26 -51.02 5.37
CA ILE A 114 18.38 -52.37 5.92
C ILE A 114 18.47 -53.36 4.76
N ASP A 115 19.40 -54.29 4.83
CA ASP A 115 19.50 -55.36 3.84
C ASP A 115 18.26 -56.26 3.97
N GLN A 116 17.53 -56.42 2.86
CA GLN A 116 16.44 -57.39 2.76
C GLN A 116 17.02 -58.58 1.99
N GLU A 117 17.21 -59.71 2.67
CA GLU A 117 17.61 -61.00 2.07
C GLU A 117 16.65 -61.44 0.95
#